data_AF-A0A9D7CQA0-F1
#
_entry.id   AF-A0A9D7CQA0-F1
#
_cell.length_a   1.000
_cell.length_b   1.000
_cell.length_c   1.000
_cell.angle_alpha   90.00
_cell.angle_beta   90.00
_cell.angle_gamma   90.00
#
_symmetry.space_group_name_H-M   'P 1'
#
loop_
_entity.id
_entity.type
_entity.pdbx_description
1 polymer ?
#
loop_
_entity_poly.entity_id
_entity_poly.type
_entity_poly.pdbx_seq_one_letter_code
_entity_poly.pdbx_strand_id
1 'polypeptide(L)'
;MASAVETQKALRAFYSVLSFRNAPDGARVTVDGELVGTLPLAQDLAIDIGPHAVRVEKEGFVPFTANVSAPGQTDLTLEVTLRREDNAARLAIQTDAAGAIAVDGVVVGTGRWEGALAAGPHTVRVSATGKKTHEASVDVAAKEARTLQISLEDEAKMPLWPWIVGGAAVVGGAVVGGYFLFKPKEEPGQVPVGKLGTVVLPSGVRF
;
A
#
# COMPACT_ATOMS: atom_id res chain seq x y z
N MET A 1 0.83 -67.11 -7.96
CA MET A 1 0.99 -65.73 -8.49
C MET A 1 -0.19 -65.26 -9.34
N ALA A 2 -1.10 -66.12 -9.83
CA ALA A 2 -2.29 -65.71 -10.62
C ALA A 2 -3.31 -64.83 -9.85
N SER A 3 -3.37 -64.94 -8.52
CA SER A 3 -4.41 -64.29 -7.71
C SER A 3 -4.32 -62.76 -7.61
N ALA A 4 -3.13 -62.15 -7.58
CA ALA A 4 -3.00 -60.71 -7.35
C ALA A 4 -3.51 -59.86 -8.54
N VAL A 5 -3.25 -60.31 -9.77
CA VAL A 5 -3.67 -59.62 -11.00
C VAL A 5 -5.19 -59.72 -11.18
N GLU A 6 -5.79 -60.88 -10.86
CA GLU A 6 -7.25 -61.05 -10.90
C GLU A 6 -7.95 -60.19 -9.85
N THR A 7 -7.41 -60.11 -8.62
CA THR A 7 -7.95 -59.25 -7.57
C THR A 7 -7.89 -57.77 -7.97
N GLN A 8 -6.78 -57.31 -8.55
CA GLN A 8 -6.65 -55.93 -9.04
C GLN A 8 -7.64 -55.63 -10.16
N LYS A 9 -7.83 -56.56 -11.10
CA LYS A 9 -8.81 -56.44 -12.18
C LYS A 9 -10.25 -56.37 -11.65
N ALA A 10 -10.56 -57.14 -10.60
CA ALA A 10 -11.88 -57.11 -9.96
C ALA A 10 -12.13 -55.78 -9.20
N LEU A 11 -11.13 -55.25 -8.49
CA LEU A 11 -11.22 -53.98 -7.76
C LEU A 11 -11.48 -52.79 -8.69
N ARG A 12 -10.94 -52.83 -9.92
CA ARG A 12 -11.14 -51.80 -10.93
C ARG A 12 -12.61 -51.52 -11.24
N ALA A 13 -13.51 -52.47 -10.98
CA ALA A 13 -14.96 -52.28 -11.07
C ALA A 13 -15.52 -51.18 -10.17
N PHE A 14 -14.83 -50.90 -9.06
CA PHE A 14 -15.35 -50.06 -7.98
C PHE A 14 -14.69 -48.69 -7.89
N TYR A 15 -13.73 -48.38 -8.76
CA TYR A 15 -13.06 -47.08 -8.78
C TYR A 15 -12.71 -46.60 -10.18
N SER A 16 -12.60 -45.29 -10.33
CA SER A 16 -12.11 -44.59 -11.51
C SER A 16 -10.80 -43.86 -11.18
N VAL A 17 -9.87 -43.71 -12.12
CA VAL A 17 -8.77 -42.74 -11.93
C VAL A 17 -9.24 -41.38 -12.43
N LEU A 18 -9.12 -40.36 -11.60
CA LEU A 18 -9.39 -38.97 -11.94
C LEU A 18 -8.08 -38.25 -12.29
N SER A 19 -8.03 -37.73 -13.51
CA SER A 19 -6.94 -36.91 -14.02
C SER A 19 -7.40 -35.46 -14.16
N PHE A 20 -6.47 -34.51 -14.03
CA PHE A 20 -6.75 -33.08 -14.16
C PHE A 20 -6.00 -32.52 -15.38
N ARG A 21 -6.70 -31.76 -16.21
CA ARG A 21 -6.12 -31.03 -17.35
C ARG A 21 -6.27 -29.53 -17.18
N ASN A 22 -5.31 -28.78 -17.74
CA ASN A 22 -5.23 -27.31 -17.72
C ASN A 22 -5.17 -26.66 -16.32
N ALA A 23 -5.05 -27.48 -15.27
CA ALA A 23 -4.96 -26.98 -13.91
C ALA A 23 -3.60 -26.32 -13.67
N PRO A 24 -3.55 -25.16 -13.00
CA PRO A 24 -2.29 -24.50 -12.69
C PRO A 24 -1.52 -25.25 -11.59
N ASP A 25 -0.21 -25.39 -11.78
CA ASP A 25 0.70 -25.98 -10.81
C ASP A 25 0.59 -25.31 -9.42
N GLY A 26 0.71 -26.09 -8.36
CA GLY A 26 0.58 -25.61 -6.98
C GLY A 26 -0.87 -25.44 -6.50
N ALA A 27 -1.88 -25.78 -7.31
CA ALA A 27 -3.28 -25.76 -6.87
C ALA A 27 -3.59 -26.96 -5.96
N ARG A 28 -4.23 -26.71 -4.81
CA ARG A 28 -4.71 -27.75 -3.88
C ARG A 28 -6.00 -28.36 -4.39
N VAL A 29 -6.13 -29.68 -4.28
CA VAL A 29 -7.32 -30.43 -4.69
C VAL A 29 -7.93 -31.09 -3.48
N THR A 30 -9.24 -30.96 -3.35
CA THR A 30 -10.05 -31.66 -2.36
C THR A 30 -11.13 -32.46 -3.05
N VAL A 31 -11.42 -33.66 -2.53
CA VAL A 31 -12.51 -34.51 -2.98
C VAL A 31 -13.36 -34.82 -1.76
N ASP A 32 -14.66 -34.53 -1.84
CA ASP A 32 -15.62 -34.67 -0.73
C ASP A 32 -15.19 -33.96 0.57
N GLY A 33 -14.42 -32.88 0.42
CA GLY A 33 -13.87 -32.10 1.53
C GLY A 33 -12.53 -32.58 2.07
N GLU A 34 -12.02 -33.73 1.62
CA GLU A 34 -10.70 -34.26 2.01
C GLU A 34 -9.60 -33.77 1.07
N LEU A 35 -8.47 -33.32 1.63
CA LEU A 35 -7.32 -32.88 0.84
C LEU A 35 -6.58 -34.09 0.26
N VAL A 36 -6.64 -34.22 -1.06
CA VAL A 36 -5.93 -35.31 -1.78
C VAL A 36 -4.50 -34.94 -2.15
N GLY A 37 -4.22 -33.64 -2.32
CA GLY A 37 -2.87 -33.16 -2.62
C GLY A 37 -2.84 -31.86 -3.41
N THR A 38 -1.71 -31.64 -4.08
CA THR A 38 -1.42 -30.43 -4.87
C THR A 38 -1.10 -30.84 -6.31
N LEU A 39 -1.58 -30.08 -7.28
CA LEU A 39 -1.37 -30.34 -8.71
C LEU A 39 0.02 -29.88 -9.18
N PRO A 40 0.66 -30.61 -10.11
CA PRO A 40 0.28 -31.94 -10.57
C PRO A 40 0.43 -32.99 -9.45
N LEU A 41 -0.52 -33.92 -9.34
CA LEU A 41 -0.48 -34.94 -8.30
C LEU A 41 0.72 -35.88 -8.50
N ALA A 42 1.34 -36.29 -7.40
CA ALA A 42 2.47 -37.22 -7.43
C ALA A 42 2.07 -38.67 -7.76
N GLN A 43 0.80 -39.02 -7.54
CA GLN A 43 0.22 -40.34 -7.77
C GLN A 43 -1.16 -40.20 -8.42
N ASP A 44 -1.57 -41.25 -9.12
CA ASP A 44 -2.91 -41.35 -9.71
C ASP A 44 -3.99 -41.28 -8.61
N LEU A 45 -4.98 -40.42 -8.82
CA LEU A 45 -6.10 -40.26 -7.89
C LEU A 45 -7.20 -41.27 -8.22
N ALA A 46 -7.31 -42.33 -7.43
CA ALA A 46 -8.46 -43.23 -7.48
C ALA A 46 -9.63 -42.67 -6.66
N ILE A 47 -10.82 -42.64 -7.24
CA ILE A 47 -12.08 -42.30 -6.55
C ILE A 47 -13.07 -43.45 -6.72
N ASP A 48 -13.83 -43.72 -5.68
CA ASP A 48 -14.84 -44.79 -5.68
C ASP A 48 -15.94 -44.52 -6.71
N ILE A 49 -16.74 -45.54 -7.01
CA ILE A 49 -17.91 -45.39 -7.87
C ILE A 49 -18.96 -44.50 -7.21
N GLY A 50 -19.50 -43.55 -7.97
CA GLY A 50 -20.56 -42.65 -7.49
C GLY A 50 -20.23 -41.17 -7.62
N PRO A 51 -21.07 -40.30 -7.04
CA PRO A 51 -20.88 -38.85 -7.09
C PRO A 51 -19.81 -38.39 -6.10
N HIS A 52 -18.92 -37.52 -6.59
CA HIS A 52 -17.88 -36.88 -5.79
C HIS A 52 -17.86 -35.37 -6.05
N ALA A 53 -17.72 -34.59 -4.98
CA ALA A 53 -17.53 -33.15 -5.05
C ALA A 53 -16.04 -32.83 -5.10
N VAL A 54 -15.57 -32.37 -6.26
CA VAL A 54 -14.16 -32.00 -6.47
C VAL A 54 -14.03 -30.49 -6.39
N ARG A 55 -13.09 -30.01 -5.56
CA ARG A 55 -12.79 -28.60 -5.41
C ARG A 55 -11.29 -28.37 -5.57
N VAL A 56 -10.94 -27.45 -6.46
CA VAL A 56 -9.56 -27.06 -6.77
C VAL A 56 -9.35 -25.60 -6.39
N GLU A 57 -8.35 -25.33 -5.56
CA GLU A 57 -8.06 -24.02 -5.00
C GLU A 57 -6.62 -23.61 -5.24
N LYS A 58 -6.41 -22.33 -5.53
CA LYS A 58 -5.08 -21.72 -5.57
C LYS A 58 -5.19 -20.29 -5.05
N GLU A 59 -4.19 -19.86 -4.29
CA GLU A 59 -4.15 -18.50 -3.77
C GLU A 59 -4.18 -17.46 -4.89
N GLY A 60 -5.04 -16.44 -4.75
CA GLY A 60 -5.26 -15.41 -5.76
C GLY A 60 -6.16 -15.83 -6.92
N PHE A 61 -6.82 -16.99 -6.84
CA PHE A 61 -7.77 -17.48 -7.84
C PHE A 61 -9.13 -17.79 -7.21
N VAL A 62 -10.18 -17.65 -8.02
CA VAL A 62 -11.53 -18.11 -7.65
C VAL A 62 -11.52 -19.65 -7.62
N PRO A 63 -11.93 -20.29 -6.52
CA PRO A 63 -12.02 -21.75 -6.42
C PRO A 63 -12.88 -22.35 -7.54
N PHE A 64 -12.38 -23.43 -8.13
CA PHE A 64 -13.16 -24.25 -9.05
C PHE A 64 -13.84 -25.37 -8.27
N THR A 65 -15.11 -25.64 -8.55
CA THR A 65 -15.87 -26.73 -7.93
C THR A 65 -16.66 -27.44 -9.01
N ALA A 66 -16.61 -28.77 -9.01
CA ALA A 66 -17.33 -29.62 -9.94
C ALA A 66 -17.83 -30.88 -9.23
N ASN A 67 -19.02 -31.32 -9.58
CA ASN A 67 -19.52 -32.64 -9.20
C ASN A 67 -19.21 -33.61 -10.34
N VAL A 68 -18.45 -34.65 -10.04
CA VAL A 68 -18.13 -35.72 -10.99
C VAL A 68 -18.83 -37.00 -10.56
N SER A 69 -19.36 -37.76 -11.51
CA SER A 69 -19.91 -39.09 -11.22
C SER A 69 -18.94 -40.13 -11.77
N ALA A 70 -18.23 -40.81 -10.89
CA ALA A 70 -17.31 -41.88 -11.25
C ALA A 70 -18.10 -43.14 -11.63
N PRO A 71 -17.94 -43.67 -12.86
CA PRO A 71 -18.65 -44.86 -13.30
C PRO A 71 -17.99 -46.18 -12.83
N GLY A 72 -16.75 -46.12 -12.33
CA GLY A 72 -15.91 -47.31 -12.15
C GLY A 72 -15.35 -47.82 -13.48
N GLN A 73 -14.24 -48.56 -13.44
CA GLN A 73 -13.48 -49.13 -14.58
C GLN A 73 -12.92 -48.15 -15.60
N THR A 74 -13.49 -46.96 -15.71
CA THR A 74 -13.18 -45.94 -16.72
C THR A 74 -12.52 -44.75 -16.06
N ASP A 75 -11.47 -44.24 -16.68
CA ASP A 75 -10.80 -43.03 -16.23
C ASP A 75 -11.57 -41.78 -16.60
N LEU A 76 -11.48 -40.79 -15.72
CA LEU A 76 -12.09 -39.49 -15.88
C LEU A 76 -11.01 -38.44 -16.08
N THR A 77 -11.31 -37.45 -16.91
CA THR A 77 -10.51 -36.22 -16.97
C THR A 77 -11.40 -35.04 -16.65
N LEU A 78 -10.97 -34.25 -15.67
CA LEU A 78 -11.58 -32.98 -15.32
C LEU A 78 -10.75 -31.84 -15.90
N GLU A 79 -11.37 -31.03 -16.75
CA GLU A 79 -10.79 -29.79 -17.25
C GLU A 79 -10.95 -28.70 -16.17
N VAL A 80 -9.82 -28.18 -15.70
CA VAL A 80 -9.79 -27.19 -14.63
C VAL A 80 -9.16 -25.90 -15.15
N THR A 81 -9.96 -24.84 -15.20
CA THR A 81 -9.49 -23.50 -15.54
C THR A 81 -9.78 -22.56 -14.38
N LEU A 82 -8.74 -22.15 -13.66
CA LEU A 82 -8.86 -21.17 -12.57
C LEU A 82 -8.79 -19.76 -13.13
N ARG A 83 -9.72 -18.90 -12.69
CA ARG A 83 -9.69 -17.46 -12.99
C ARG A 83 -9.06 -16.73 -11.82
N ARG A 84 -8.19 -15.76 -12.10
CA ARG A 84 -7.66 -14.88 -11.05
C ARG A 84 -8.80 -14.17 -10.35
N GLU A 85 -8.72 -14.09 -9.03
CA GLU A 85 -9.66 -13.31 -8.26
C GLU A 85 -9.40 -11.82 -8.54
N ASP A 86 -10.46 -11.08 -8.86
CA ASP A 86 -10.37 -9.63 -8.99
C ASP A 86 -10.30 -9.01 -7.59
N ASN A 87 -9.07 -8.76 -7.16
CA ASN A 87 -8.73 -8.16 -5.88
C ASN A 87 -8.19 -6.74 -6.04
N ALA A 88 -8.41 -6.12 -7.20
CA ALA A 88 -7.95 -4.75 -7.44
C ALA A 88 -8.61 -3.77 -6.44
N ALA A 89 -7.79 -2.92 -5.84
CA ALA A 89 -8.24 -1.75 -5.12
C ALA A 89 -8.61 -0.65 -6.13
N ARG A 90 -9.37 0.34 -5.68
CA ARG A 90 -9.69 1.53 -6.45
C ARG A 90 -9.24 2.76 -5.68
N LEU A 91 -8.36 3.55 -6.29
CA LEU A 91 -7.84 4.78 -5.72
C LEU A 91 -8.36 5.98 -6.51
N ALA A 92 -9.00 6.92 -5.82
CA ALA A 92 -9.36 8.23 -6.33
C ALA A 92 -8.44 9.28 -5.70
N ILE A 93 -7.83 10.14 -6.52
CA ILE A 93 -6.97 11.24 -6.09
C ILE A 93 -7.61 12.54 -6.58
N GLN A 94 -7.75 13.51 -5.68
CA GLN A 94 -8.19 14.86 -5.98
C GLN A 94 -7.19 15.85 -5.41
N THR A 95 -6.81 16.85 -6.19
CA THR A 95 -5.83 17.85 -5.79
C THR A 95 -6.42 19.25 -5.91
N ASP A 96 -6.02 20.17 -5.03
CA ASP A 96 -6.49 21.56 -5.04
C ASP A 96 -5.86 22.41 -6.16
N ALA A 97 -4.70 21.99 -6.65
CA ALA A 97 -4.02 22.56 -7.81
C ALA A 97 -4.14 21.63 -9.03
N ALA A 98 -4.02 22.19 -10.24
CA ALA A 98 -3.91 21.41 -11.48
C ALA A 98 -2.52 20.76 -11.64
N GLY A 99 -2.09 19.96 -10.65
CA GLY A 99 -0.82 19.27 -10.62
C GLY A 99 -0.84 17.94 -11.36
N ALA A 100 0.31 17.51 -11.87
CA ALA A 100 0.52 16.17 -12.41
C ALA A 100 0.50 15.15 -11.27
N ILE A 101 -0.32 14.11 -11.43
CA ILE A 101 -0.48 13.00 -10.50
C ILE A 101 0.29 11.81 -11.09
N ALA A 102 1.23 11.27 -10.33
CA ALA A 102 1.94 10.06 -10.65
C ALA A 102 1.70 8.97 -9.60
N VAL A 103 1.47 7.75 -10.05
CA VAL A 103 1.37 6.56 -9.21
C VAL A 103 2.47 5.60 -9.63
N ASP A 104 3.29 5.17 -8.67
CA ASP A 104 4.48 4.33 -8.87
C ASP A 104 5.44 4.87 -9.94
N GLY A 105 5.57 6.20 -9.99
CA GLY A 105 6.45 6.90 -10.92
C GLY A 105 5.86 7.13 -12.32
N VAL A 106 4.67 6.60 -12.62
CA VAL A 106 3.98 6.81 -13.90
C VAL A 106 2.97 7.94 -13.75
N VAL A 107 3.01 8.96 -14.62
CA VAL A 107 2.02 10.04 -14.63
C VAL A 107 0.69 9.50 -15.16
N VAL A 108 -0.34 9.56 -14.32
CA VAL A 108 -1.66 8.97 -14.59
C VAL A 108 -2.76 10.00 -14.85
N GLY A 109 -2.54 11.26 -14.47
CA GLY A 109 -3.53 12.32 -14.68
C GLY A 109 -3.07 13.68 -14.17
N THR A 110 -3.96 14.67 -14.23
CA THR A 110 -3.74 16.03 -13.74
C THR A 110 -4.96 16.52 -12.96
N GLY A 111 -4.77 17.05 -11.75
CA GLY A 111 -5.84 17.58 -10.89
C GLY A 111 -6.75 16.51 -10.23
N ARG A 112 -7.20 15.53 -11.02
CA ARG A 112 -8.00 14.40 -10.56
C ARG A 112 -7.62 13.14 -11.31
N TRP A 113 -7.64 12.01 -10.61
CA TRP A 113 -7.48 10.68 -11.19
C TRP A 113 -8.28 9.64 -10.41
N GLU A 114 -8.80 8.63 -11.10
CA GLU A 114 -9.39 7.44 -10.48
C GLU A 114 -8.95 6.21 -11.29
N GLY A 115 -8.48 5.18 -10.60
CA GLY A 115 -8.02 3.96 -11.27
C GLY A 115 -7.94 2.75 -10.35
N ALA A 116 -7.80 1.58 -11.00
CA ALA A 116 -7.59 0.31 -10.32
C ALA A 116 -6.10 0.12 -10.00
N LEU A 117 -5.80 -0.35 -8.79
CA LEU A 117 -4.45 -0.66 -8.31
C LEU A 117 -4.40 -2.07 -7.71
N ALA A 118 -3.21 -2.66 -7.68
CA ALA A 118 -3.02 -3.89 -6.92
C ALA A 118 -3.22 -3.61 -5.41
N ALA A 119 -3.48 -4.65 -4.62
CA ALA A 119 -3.45 -4.49 -3.18
C ALA A 119 -2.00 -4.32 -2.70
N GLY A 120 -1.78 -3.47 -1.71
CA GLY A 120 -0.48 -3.20 -1.09
C GLY A 120 -0.05 -1.73 -1.21
N PRO A 121 1.25 -1.45 -0.93
CA PRO A 121 1.77 -0.10 -0.92
C PRO A 121 2.01 0.44 -2.34
N HIS A 122 1.46 1.61 -2.63
CA HIS A 122 1.69 2.38 -3.84
C HIS A 122 2.29 3.75 -3.50
N THR A 123 3.15 4.28 -4.37
CA THR A 123 3.71 5.64 -4.20
C THR A 123 2.91 6.63 -5.01
N VAL A 124 2.29 7.61 -4.36
CA VAL A 124 1.59 8.72 -4.99
C VAL A 124 2.47 9.96 -4.93
N ARG A 125 2.76 10.56 -6.09
CA ARG A 125 3.47 11.83 -6.20
C ARG A 125 2.60 12.83 -6.94
N VAL A 126 2.46 14.04 -6.38
CA VAL A 126 1.74 15.16 -7.00
C VAL A 126 2.69 16.35 -7.11
N SER A 127 2.83 16.89 -8.32
CA SER A 127 3.67 18.05 -8.58
C SER A 127 2.94 19.12 -9.39
N ALA A 128 3.18 20.39 -9.08
CA ALA A 128 2.64 21.52 -9.83
C ALA A 128 3.67 22.65 -9.88
N THR A 129 3.62 23.49 -10.92
CA THR A 129 4.56 24.60 -11.08
C THR A 129 4.45 25.60 -9.93
N GLY A 130 5.58 25.93 -9.29
CA GLY A 130 5.64 26.86 -8.15
C GLY A 130 5.10 26.28 -6.83
N LYS A 131 4.80 24.98 -6.80
CA LYS A 131 4.37 24.24 -5.60
C LYS A 131 5.45 23.26 -5.18
N LYS A 132 5.52 22.98 -3.89
CA LYS A 132 6.34 21.89 -3.36
C LYS A 132 5.72 20.54 -3.75
N THR A 133 6.51 19.66 -4.36
CA THR A 133 6.07 18.30 -4.70
C THR A 133 5.65 17.55 -3.44
N HIS A 134 4.46 16.96 -3.47
CA HIS A 134 3.96 16.07 -2.43
C HIS A 134 4.20 14.62 -2.85
N GLU A 135 4.71 13.79 -1.94
CA GLU A 135 4.94 12.36 -2.17
C GLU A 135 4.56 11.57 -0.92
N ALA A 136 3.74 10.53 -1.11
CA ALA A 136 3.23 9.70 -0.03
C ALA A 136 3.14 8.23 -0.45
N SER A 137 3.42 7.33 0.49
CA SER A 137 3.10 5.91 0.34
C SER A 137 1.68 5.66 0.83
N VAL A 138 0.89 4.97 0.01
CA VAL A 138 -0.52 4.68 0.22
C VAL A 138 -0.68 3.17 0.17
N ASP A 139 -0.99 2.56 1.30
CA ASP A 139 -1.37 1.15 1.36
C ASP A 139 -2.87 1.03 1.04
N VAL A 140 -3.22 0.21 0.05
CA VAL A 140 -4.62 -0.07 -0.33
C VAL A 140 -4.89 -1.57 -0.19
N ALA A 141 -5.96 -1.92 0.52
CA ALA A 141 -6.37 -3.30 0.68
C ALA A 141 -7.10 -3.82 -0.58
N ALA A 142 -7.11 -5.15 -0.73
CA ALA A 142 -7.86 -5.79 -1.81
C ALA A 142 -9.33 -5.38 -1.78
N LYS A 143 -9.87 -5.00 -2.95
CA LYS A 143 -11.26 -4.52 -3.13
C LYS A 143 -11.59 -3.23 -2.35
N GLU A 144 -10.60 -2.54 -1.77
CA GLU A 144 -10.81 -1.26 -1.12
C GLU A 144 -11.12 -0.17 -2.15
N ALA A 145 -12.04 0.74 -1.82
CA ALA A 145 -12.20 2.01 -2.53
C ALA A 145 -11.72 3.14 -1.62
N ARG A 146 -10.61 3.78 -1.99
CA ARG A 146 -9.97 4.84 -1.21
C ARG A 146 -9.95 6.15 -1.98
N THR A 147 -10.18 7.26 -1.27
CA THR A 147 -10.06 8.62 -1.83
C THR A 147 -8.99 9.40 -1.07
N LEU A 148 -8.11 10.08 -1.80
CA LEU A 148 -7.10 10.98 -1.27
C LEU A 148 -7.35 12.40 -1.76
N GLN A 149 -7.41 13.33 -0.82
CA GLN A 149 -7.42 14.76 -1.08
C GLN A 149 -6.04 15.31 -0.73
N ILE A 150 -5.35 15.86 -1.71
CA ILE A 150 -3.98 16.36 -1.56
C ILE A 150 -3.98 17.86 -1.82
N SER A 151 -3.55 18.62 -0.83
CA SER A 151 -3.32 20.06 -0.95
C SER A 151 -1.83 20.36 -1.10
N LEU A 152 -1.47 21.12 -2.14
CA LEU A 152 -0.08 21.47 -2.41
C LEU A 152 0.32 22.80 -1.77
N GLU A 153 1.38 22.74 -0.97
CA GLU A 153 2.04 23.92 -0.39
C GLU A 153 2.81 24.71 -1.47
N ASP A 154 2.82 26.04 -1.35
CA ASP A 154 3.64 26.88 -2.21
C ASP A 154 5.13 26.66 -1.95
N GLU A 155 5.92 26.68 -3.03
CA GLU A 155 7.36 26.64 -2.91
C GLU A 155 7.85 27.96 -2.31
N ALA A 156 8.47 27.90 -1.12
CA ALA A 156 8.99 29.08 -0.45
C ALA A 156 10.16 29.68 -1.26
N LYS A 157 9.88 30.74 -2.02
CA LYS A 157 10.92 31.57 -2.63
C LYS A 157 11.56 32.40 -1.52
N MET A 158 12.66 31.91 -0.93
CA MET A 158 13.45 32.74 -0.02
C MET A 158 13.96 33.96 -0.80
N PRO A 159 13.64 35.20 -0.41
CA PRO A 159 14.25 36.36 -1.03
C PRO A 159 15.73 36.38 -0.65
N LEU A 160 16.61 36.19 -1.64
CA LEU A 160 18.02 36.53 -1.54
C LEU A 160 18.14 38.06 -1.41
N TRP A 161 18.08 38.57 -0.18
CA TRP A 161 18.36 39.97 0.11
C TRP A 161 19.89 40.21 0.17
N PRO A 162 20.42 41.31 -0.41
CA PRO A 162 21.86 41.46 -0.71
C PRO A 162 22.68 42.22 0.36
N TRP A 163 22.71 41.78 1.62
CA TRP A 163 23.54 42.45 2.66
C TRP A 163 24.67 41.57 3.24
N ILE A 164 25.56 41.05 2.38
CA ILE A 164 26.97 40.84 2.77
C ILE A 164 27.80 42.00 2.22
N VAL A 165 27.41 43.24 2.54
CA VAL A 165 28.25 44.43 2.42
C VAL A 165 27.98 45.26 3.68
N GLY A 166 28.78 45.07 4.74
CA GLY A 166 28.56 45.86 5.96
C GLY A 166 29.28 45.46 7.27
N GLY A 167 30.50 44.91 7.22
CA GLY A 167 31.54 45.13 8.25
C GLY A 167 31.41 44.54 9.67
N ALA A 168 32.40 43.73 10.08
CA ALA A 168 33.34 44.05 11.18
C ALA A 168 34.12 42.81 11.67
N ALA A 169 35.37 42.66 11.22
CA ALA A 169 36.49 42.12 12.01
C ALA A 169 37.82 42.49 11.33
N VAL A 170 38.18 43.78 11.34
CA VAL A 170 39.57 44.20 11.18
C VAL A 170 40.10 44.45 12.58
N VAL A 171 40.91 43.53 13.09
CA VAL A 171 41.72 43.74 14.30
C VAL A 171 43.15 44.06 13.87
N GLY A 172 43.54 45.32 14.05
CA GLY A 172 44.92 45.81 14.15
C GLY A 172 45.64 46.08 12.82
N GLY A 173 46.07 47.29 12.46
CA GLY A 173 46.18 48.53 13.21
C GLY A 173 46.85 49.65 12.39
N ALA A 174 46.95 50.84 13.01
CA ALA A 174 47.55 52.12 12.55
C ALA A 174 46.67 52.97 11.60
N VAL A 175 45.80 53.89 12.10
CA VAL A 175 46.03 55.31 12.50
C VAL A 175 46.45 56.19 11.30
N VAL A 176 45.70 57.21 10.86
CA VAL A 176 45.77 58.64 11.27
C VAL A 176 44.61 59.47 10.66
N GLY A 177 44.00 60.37 11.47
CA GLY A 177 43.40 61.68 11.09
C GLY A 177 41.97 61.68 10.54
N GLY A 178 40.93 62.30 11.12
CA GLY A 178 40.76 63.59 11.82
C GLY A 178 39.84 64.47 10.93
N TYR A 179 38.62 64.88 11.32
CA TYR A 179 38.33 66.02 12.20
C TYR A 179 36.81 66.13 12.51
N PHE A 180 36.53 66.74 13.67
CA PHE A 180 35.25 66.95 14.37
C PHE A 180 34.17 67.76 13.63
N LEU A 181 32.88 67.61 14.01
CA LEU A 181 32.07 68.69 14.61
C LEU A 181 30.77 68.21 15.34
N PHE A 182 30.71 68.54 16.64
CA PHE A 182 29.62 68.67 17.65
C PHE A 182 28.20 69.03 17.12
N LYS A 183 27.01 68.72 17.71
CA LYS A 183 26.41 68.61 19.10
C LYS A 183 24.89 68.21 18.95
N PRO A 184 24.03 67.98 19.99
CA PRO A 184 24.21 67.75 21.42
C PRO A 184 23.58 66.43 21.96
N LYS A 185 23.76 66.21 23.26
CA LYS A 185 23.28 65.12 24.14
C LYS A 185 21.78 65.27 24.45
N GLU A 186 20.99 64.22 24.30
CA GLU A 186 19.72 64.05 25.00
C GLU A 186 19.85 62.90 26.02
N GLU A 187 19.48 63.19 27.26
CA GLU A 187 19.55 62.28 28.41
C GLU A 187 18.37 61.29 28.45
N PRO A 188 18.54 60.12 29.10
CA PRO A 188 17.65 58.98 28.98
C PRO A 188 16.34 59.14 29.78
N GLY A 189 15.20 58.87 29.11
CA GLY A 189 13.90 58.71 29.77
C GLY A 189 13.76 57.36 30.47
N GLN A 190 13.29 57.38 31.73
CA GLN A 190 13.23 56.26 32.66
C GLN A 190 12.34 55.09 32.23
N VAL A 191 12.77 53.88 32.57
CA VAL A 191 11.99 52.64 32.47
C VAL A 191 11.01 52.58 33.66
N PRO A 192 9.69 52.52 33.47
CA PRO A 192 8.76 52.34 34.59
C PRO A 192 8.90 50.94 35.18
N VAL A 193 9.35 50.87 36.43
CA VAL A 193 9.43 49.64 37.25
C VAL A 193 8.03 49.33 37.79
N GLY A 194 7.35 48.35 37.22
CA GLY A 194 6.08 47.85 37.70
C GLY A 194 6.25 47.02 38.98
N LYS A 195 5.49 47.34 40.04
CA LYS A 195 5.40 46.54 41.27
C LYS A 195 4.71 45.21 40.99
N LEU A 196 5.33 44.10 41.42
CA LEU A 196 4.71 42.77 41.47
C LEU A 196 3.54 42.79 42.48
N GLY A 197 2.33 42.55 41.97
CA GLY A 197 1.13 42.38 42.79
C GLY A 197 1.09 40.98 43.41
N THR A 198 0.82 40.92 44.71
CA THR A 198 0.60 39.69 45.47
C THR A 198 -0.79 39.14 45.13
N VAL A 199 -0.88 37.87 44.69
CA VAL A 199 -2.17 37.18 44.54
C VAL A 199 -2.60 36.69 45.92
N VAL A 200 -3.69 37.24 46.44
CA VAL A 200 -4.35 36.75 47.65
C VAL A 200 -5.34 35.67 47.23
N LEU A 201 -5.07 34.42 47.63
CA LEU A 201 -6.03 33.32 47.48
C LEU A 201 -7.11 33.43 48.56
N PRO A 202 -8.42 33.40 48.22
CA PRO A 202 -9.44 33.21 49.24
C PRO A 202 -9.39 31.76 49.75
N SER A 203 -8.86 31.58 50.95
CA SER A 203 -9.03 30.35 51.73
C SER A 203 -10.42 30.36 52.36
N GLY A 204 -11.28 29.45 51.93
CA GLY A 204 -12.67 29.44 52.36
C GLY A 204 -13.47 28.21 51.95
N VAL A 205 -12.92 27.00 52.13
CA VAL A 205 -13.76 25.80 52.26
C VAL A 205 -13.33 25.05 53.51
N ARG A 206 -14.24 25.03 54.48
CA ARG A 206 -14.22 24.20 55.68
C ARG A 206 -14.85 22.86 55.33
N PHE A 207 -14.20 21.76 55.70
CA PHE A 207 -14.66 20.82 56.74
C PHE A 207 -13.44 20.22 57.40
#